data_AF-E6KRR1-F1
#
_entry.id   AF-E6KRR1-F1
#
_cell.length_a   1.000
_cell.length_b   1.000
_cell.length_c   1.000
_cell.angle_alpha   90.00
_cell.angle_beta   90.00
_cell.angle_gamma   90.00
#
_symmetry.space_group_name_H-M   'P 1'
#
loop_
_entity.id
_entity.type
_entity.pdbx_description
1 polymer ?
#
loop_
_entity_poly.entity_id
_entity_poly.type
_entity_poly.pdbx_seq_one_letter_code
_entity_poly.pdbx_strand_id
1 'polypeptide(L)'
;MDFYTLTAIKFALGILMMIFQINILGKRDFSLNTPLNQVQNYVLGGIIGGVIYNSSITLLQFFIIVLIWSLVVIATKILIDYSKTFKRLTVCQPELIIRDGLVDIARCAKVGLTAQSLSRSLRDQGISSIGDVETAVMETNGSLTIRLHGDKSRRSLLPLVSDGQFVFDGLVLAGKEAAWVKAQLK
;
A
#
# COMPACT_ATOMS: atom_id res chain seq x y z
N MET A 1 29.94 -15.65 26.16
CA MET A 1 28.90 -14.63 26.43
C MET A 1 27.75 -15.33 27.10
N ASP A 2 27.19 -14.75 28.16
CA ASP A 2 25.95 -15.27 28.74
C ASP A 2 24.82 -15.24 27.70
N PHE A 3 23.91 -16.21 27.80
CA PHE A 3 22.75 -16.31 26.91
C PHE A 3 21.99 -14.99 26.81
N TYR A 4 21.78 -14.33 27.94
CA TYR A 4 21.09 -13.04 28.01
C TYR A 4 21.87 -11.91 27.33
N THR A 5 23.20 -11.88 27.45
CA THR A 5 24.05 -10.88 26.77
C THR A 5 24.01 -11.07 25.25
N LEU A 6 24.10 -12.31 24.77
CA LEU A 6 24.03 -12.61 23.34
C LEU A 6 22.67 -12.24 22.76
N THR A 7 21.59 -12.58 23.48
CA THR A 7 20.22 -12.22 23.12
C THR A 7 20.04 -10.69 23.08
N ALA A 8 20.56 -9.95 24.05
CA ALA A 8 20.50 -8.48 24.06
C ALA A 8 21.23 -7.86 22.86
N ILE A 9 22.41 -8.38 22.50
CA ILE A 9 23.17 -7.92 21.32
C ILE A 9 22.39 -8.21 20.04
N LYS A 10 21.86 -9.42 19.87
CA LYS A 10 21.03 -9.79 18.72
C LYS A 10 19.77 -8.92 18.62
N PHE A 11 19.15 -8.61 19.75
CA PHE A 11 17.95 -7.76 19.81
C PHE A 11 18.26 -6.33 19.38
N ALA A 12 19.33 -5.72 19.92
CA ALA A 12 19.77 -4.39 19.52
C ALA A 12 20.14 -4.33 18.02
N LEU A 13 20.86 -5.34 17.53
CA LEU A 13 21.21 -5.44 16.12
C LEU A 13 19.96 -5.63 15.24
N GLY A 14 18.98 -6.45 15.68
CA GLY A 14 17.72 -6.64 14.99
C GLY A 14 16.91 -5.35 14.84
N ILE A 15 16.84 -4.54 15.91
CA ILE A 15 16.20 -3.22 15.85
C ILE A 15 16.92 -2.30 14.87
N LEU A 16 18.24 -2.20 14.94
CA LEU A 16 19.03 -1.38 14.01
C LEU A 16 18.81 -1.80 12.55
N MET A 17 18.76 -3.11 12.30
CA MET A 17 18.48 -3.65 10.97
C MET A 17 17.06 -3.35 10.50
N MET A 18 16.08 -3.40 11.40
CA MET A 18 14.70 -3.03 11.08
C MET A 18 14.60 -1.55 10.70
N ILE A 19 15.28 -0.66 11.43
CA ILE A 19 15.36 0.77 11.09
C ILE A 19 16.03 0.95 9.72
N PHE A 20 17.13 0.25 9.45
CA PHE A 20 17.82 0.31 8.16
C PHE A 20 16.92 -0.15 7.00
N GLN A 21 16.20 -1.25 7.18
CA GLN A 21 15.19 -1.77 6.24
C GLN A 21 14.10 -0.75 5.93
N ILE A 22 13.54 -0.09 6.96
CA ILE A 22 12.53 0.97 6.77
C ILE A 22 13.08 2.11 5.90
N ASN A 23 14.36 2.48 6.08
CA ASN A 23 15.00 3.53 5.28
C ASN A 23 15.22 3.10 3.82
N ILE A 24 15.60 1.84 3.56
CA ILE A 24 15.71 1.30 2.19
C ILE A 24 14.35 1.27 1.50
N LEU A 25 13.32 0.80 2.22
CA LEU A 25 11.98 0.70 1.66
C LEU A 25 11.38 2.07 1.34
N GLY A 26 11.72 3.06 2.16
CA GLY A 26 11.10 4.37 2.18
C GLY A 26 10.04 4.42 3.27
N LYS A 27 10.09 5.46 4.10
CA LYS A 27 9.18 5.63 5.25
C LYS A 27 7.70 5.62 4.85
N ARG A 28 7.39 6.10 3.63
CA ARG A 28 6.04 6.13 3.07
C ARG A 28 5.51 4.73 2.77
N ASP A 29 6.31 3.91 2.09
CA ASP A 29 5.93 2.53 1.78
C ASP A 29 5.74 1.73 3.07
N PHE A 30 6.63 1.86 4.05
CA PHE A 30 6.48 1.16 5.33
C PHE A 30 5.23 1.59 6.12
N SER A 31 4.84 2.86 6.06
CA SER A 31 3.65 3.39 6.75
C SER A 31 2.34 2.95 6.09
N LEU A 32 2.36 2.53 4.82
CA LEU A 32 1.18 2.08 4.12
C LEU A 32 0.90 0.63 4.50
N ASN A 33 -0.28 0.36 5.05
CA ASN A 33 -0.71 -0.97 5.43
C ASN A 33 -1.20 -1.81 4.23
N THR A 34 -0.37 -1.93 3.19
CA THR A 34 -0.69 -2.75 2.02
C THR A 34 -0.45 -4.24 2.31
N PRO A 35 -1.13 -5.17 1.62
CA PRO A 35 -0.92 -6.60 1.81
C PRO A 35 0.55 -7.03 1.64
N LEU A 36 1.24 -6.47 0.64
CA LEU A 36 2.66 -6.75 0.41
C LEU A 36 3.53 -6.31 1.60
N ASN A 37 3.29 -5.11 2.14
CA ASN A 37 4.04 -4.61 3.28
C ASN A 37 3.75 -5.42 4.54
N GLN A 38 2.51 -5.91 4.73
CA GLN A 38 2.18 -6.82 5.83
C GLN A 38 2.95 -8.13 5.74
N VAL A 39 3.00 -8.76 4.55
CA VAL A 39 3.79 -9.98 4.34
C VAL A 39 5.25 -9.74 4.70
N GLN A 40 5.85 -8.63 4.26
CA GLN A 40 7.23 -8.29 4.60
C GLN A 40 7.42 -8.11 6.11
N ASN A 41 6.51 -7.40 6.78
CA ASN A 41 6.56 -7.18 8.23
C ASN A 41 6.45 -8.49 9.02
N TYR A 42 5.58 -9.41 8.62
CA TYR A 42 5.43 -10.71 9.27
C TYR A 42 6.66 -11.59 9.09
N VAL A 43 7.24 -11.63 7.89
CA VAL A 43 8.46 -12.41 7.65
C VAL A 43 9.65 -11.82 8.40
N LEU A 44 9.83 -10.50 8.36
CA LEU A 44 10.91 -9.83 9.10
C LEU A 44 10.77 -10.05 10.61
N GLY A 45 9.56 -9.93 11.16
CA GLY A 45 9.27 -10.22 12.56
C GLY A 45 9.57 -11.67 12.93
N GLY A 46 9.22 -12.63 12.06
CA GLY A 46 9.52 -14.05 12.24
C GLY A 46 11.02 -14.36 12.22
N ILE A 47 11.77 -13.73 11.31
CA ILE A 47 13.24 -13.86 11.24
C ILE A 47 13.89 -13.33 12.51
N ILE A 48 13.56 -12.08 12.90
CA ILE A 48 14.15 -11.44 14.08
C ILE A 48 13.81 -12.23 15.34
N GLY A 49 12.53 -12.59 15.52
CA GLY A 49 12.07 -13.38 16.66
C GLY A 49 12.75 -14.75 16.74
N GLY A 50 12.81 -15.48 15.63
CA GLY A 50 13.43 -16.81 15.58
C GLY A 50 14.94 -16.79 15.86
N VAL A 51 15.65 -15.75 15.43
CA VAL A 51 17.11 -15.67 15.60
C VAL A 51 17.53 -15.21 17.00
N ILE A 52 16.75 -14.32 17.62
CA ILE A 52 17.07 -13.76 18.94
C ILE A 52 17.02 -14.83 20.04
N TYR A 53 16.02 -15.72 20.01
CA TYR A 53 15.87 -16.76 21.03
C TYR A 53 16.74 -18.01 20.79
N ASN A 54 17.35 -18.13 19.61
CA ASN A 54 18.13 -19.31 19.26
C ASN A 54 19.62 -19.10 19.49
N SER A 55 20.16 -19.73 20.53
CA SER A 55 21.59 -19.68 20.88
C SER A 55 22.51 -20.27 19.82
N SER A 56 22.03 -21.24 19.04
CA SER A 56 22.81 -21.93 18.00
C SER A 56 23.10 -21.03 16.80
N ILE A 57 22.30 -19.97 16.61
CA ILE A 57 22.51 -19.02 15.52
C ILE A 57 23.58 -18.00 15.94
N THR A 58 24.69 -17.97 15.22
CA THR A 58 25.76 -17.00 15.50
C THR A 58 25.39 -15.60 15.01
N LEU A 59 26.08 -14.56 15.52
CA LEU A 59 25.87 -13.18 15.06
C LEU A 59 26.12 -13.02 13.55
N LEU A 60 27.11 -13.75 13.02
CA LEU A 60 27.41 -13.74 11.59
C LEU A 60 26.31 -14.40 10.77
N GLN A 61 25.75 -15.52 11.23
CA GLN A 61 24.59 -16.14 10.59
C GLN A 61 23.38 -15.20 10.61
N PHE A 62 23.14 -14.49 11.73
CA PHE A 62 22.06 -13.50 11.80
C PHE A 62 22.24 -12.40 10.75
N PHE A 63 23.46 -11.85 10.64
CA PHE A 63 23.77 -10.83 9.63
C PHE A 63 23.54 -11.32 8.21
N ILE A 64 23.96 -12.55 7.89
CA ILE A 64 23.73 -13.17 6.56
C ILE A 64 22.24 -13.33 6.28
N ILE A 65 21.45 -13.82 7.25
CA ILE A 65 20.00 -14.00 7.08
C ILE A 65 19.33 -12.66 6.79
N VAL A 66 19.70 -11.60 7.53
CA VAL A 66 19.17 -10.24 7.30
C VAL A 66 19.60 -9.71 5.93
N LEU A 67 20.84 -9.96 5.50
CA LEU A 67 21.34 -9.56 4.19
C LEU A 67 20.55 -10.23 3.05
N ILE A 68 20.34 -11.55 3.15
CA ILE A 68 19.54 -12.32 2.18
C ILE A 68 18.12 -11.76 2.12
N TRP A 69 17.49 -11.55 3.27
CA TRP A 69 16.16 -10.96 3.33
C TRP A 69 16.11 -9.56 2.69
N SER A 70 17.11 -8.72 2.97
CA SER A 70 17.23 -7.39 2.36
C SER A 70 17.32 -7.46 0.84
N LEU A 71 18.08 -8.42 0.31
CA LEU A 71 18.22 -8.63 -1.12
C LEU A 71 16.90 -9.10 -1.75
N VAL A 72 16.15 -9.99 -1.09
CA VAL A 72 14.82 -10.43 -1.54
C VAL A 72 13.84 -9.26 -1.59
N VAL A 73 13.84 -8.39 -0.58
CA VAL A 73 12.97 -7.21 -0.52
C VAL A 73 13.29 -6.24 -1.67
N ILE A 74 14.58 -5.94 -1.88
CA ILE A 74 15.03 -5.07 -2.97
C ILE A 74 14.68 -5.67 -4.34
N ALA A 75 14.96 -6.97 -4.54
CA ALA A 75 14.63 -7.67 -5.78
C ALA A 75 13.13 -7.65 -6.08
N THR A 76 12.29 -7.83 -5.05
CA THR A 76 10.83 -7.77 -5.18
C THR A 76 10.38 -6.37 -5.59
N LYS A 77 10.97 -5.32 -5.00
CA LYS A 77 10.67 -3.92 -5.37
C LYS A 77 11.05 -3.63 -6.82
N ILE A 78 12.25 -4.01 -7.24
CA ILE A 78 12.71 -3.85 -8.64
C ILE A 78 11.79 -4.62 -9.60
N LEU A 79 11.38 -5.83 -9.24
CA LEU A 79 10.50 -6.65 -10.08
C LEU A 79 9.12 -6.03 -10.24
N ILE A 80 8.57 -5.46 -9.17
CA ILE A 80 7.31 -4.71 -9.21
C ILE A 80 7.43 -3.47 -10.08
N ASP A 81 8.53 -2.73 -9.97
CA ASP A 81 8.73 -1.49 -10.75
C ASP A 81 8.93 -1.77 -12.25
N TYR A 82 9.63 -2.86 -12.58
CA TYR A 82 9.91 -3.23 -13.98
C TYR A 82 8.74 -3.94 -14.67
N SER A 83 8.04 -4.83 -13.97
CA SER A 83 6.99 -5.67 -14.56
C SER A 83 5.60 -5.17 -14.19
N LYS A 84 4.89 -4.60 -15.17
CA LYS A 84 3.48 -4.18 -15.02
C LYS A 84 2.56 -5.34 -14.61
N THR A 85 2.83 -6.55 -15.11
CA THR A 85 2.06 -7.76 -14.76
C THR A 85 2.28 -8.12 -13.31
N PHE A 86 3.53 -8.07 -12.84
CA PHE A 86 3.85 -8.35 -11.45
C PHE A 86 3.26 -7.27 -10.54
N LYS A 87 3.45 -5.99 -10.88
CA LYS A 87 2.80 -4.85 -10.20
C LYS A 87 1.30 -5.04 -10.08
N ARG A 88 0.60 -5.42 -11.15
CA ARG A 88 -0.86 -5.65 -11.11
C ARG A 88 -1.27 -6.84 -10.24
N LEU A 89 -0.41 -7.85 -10.11
CA LEU A 89 -0.66 -9.03 -9.29
C LEU A 89 -0.38 -8.77 -7.80
N THR A 90 0.69 -8.03 -7.47
CA THR A 90 1.13 -7.82 -6.08
C THR A 90 0.67 -6.50 -5.47
N VAL A 91 0.46 -5.47 -6.29
CA VAL A 91 0.07 -4.12 -5.84
C VAL A 91 -1.38 -3.87 -6.23
N CYS A 92 -2.25 -3.76 -5.22
CA CYS A 92 -3.58 -3.21 -5.41
C CYS A 92 -3.45 -1.76 -5.86
N GLN A 93 -4.09 -1.40 -6.96
CA GLN A 93 -4.17 -0.01 -7.43
C GLN A 93 -5.47 0.62 -6.93
N PRO A 94 -5.49 1.95 -6.69
CA PRO A 94 -6.71 2.61 -6.31
C PRO A 94 -7.72 2.51 -7.45
N GLU A 95 -8.95 2.11 -7.13
CA GLU A 95 -10.02 1.87 -8.10
C GLU A 95 -11.24 2.72 -7.78
N LEU A 96 -11.78 3.40 -8.80
CA LEU A 96 -13.00 4.17 -8.68
C LEU A 96 -14.20 3.21 -8.55
N ILE A 97 -14.90 3.24 -7.43
CA ILE A 97 -16.02 2.32 -7.15
C ILE A 97 -17.38 2.98 -7.36
N ILE A 98 -17.53 4.22 -6.89
CA ILE A 98 -18.78 4.99 -7.02
C ILE A 98 -18.48 6.27 -7.79
N ARG A 99 -19.34 6.59 -8.73
CA ARG A 99 -19.33 7.86 -9.45
C ARG A 99 -20.74 8.39 -9.58
N ASP A 100 -20.95 9.63 -9.15
CA ASP A 100 -22.23 10.35 -9.26
C ASP A 100 -23.42 9.52 -8.72
N GLY A 101 -23.21 8.87 -7.56
CA GLY A 101 -24.21 7.99 -6.92
C GLY A 101 -24.40 6.62 -7.58
N LEU A 102 -23.67 6.30 -8.65
CA LEU A 102 -23.74 5.02 -9.35
C LEU A 102 -22.55 4.12 -8.99
N VAL A 103 -22.83 2.88 -8.61
CA VAL A 103 -21.82 1.88 -8.25
C VAL A 103 -21.38 1.11 -9.50
N ASP A 104 -20.08 1.04 -9.75
CA ASP A 104 -19.50 0.21 -10.81
C ASP A 104 -19.32 -1.24 -10.31
N ILE A 105 -20.28 -2.10 -10.66
CA ILE A 105 -20.31 -3.50 -10.24
C ILE A 105 -19.09 -4.28 -10.76
N ALA A 106 -18.63 -3.99 -11.98
CA ALA A 106 -17.49 -4.68 -12.57
C ALA A 106 -16.21 -4.38 -11.80
N ARG A 107 -16.03 -3.13 -11.37
CA ARG A 107 -14.89 -2.72 -10.52
C ARG A 107 -15.00 -3.26 -9.11
N CYS A 108 -16.19 -3.26 -8.51
CA CYS A 108 -16.43 -3.94 -7.22
C CYS A 108 -16.01 -5.40 -7.27
N ALA A 109 -16.42 -6.15 -8.30
CA ALA A 109 -16.05 -7.55 -8.48
C ALA A 109 -14.54 -7.74 -8.65
N LYS A 110 -13.87 -6.85 -9.40
CA LYS A 110 -12.42 -6.87 -9.62
C LYS A 110 -11.62 -6.73 -8.32
N VAL A 111 -12.09 -5.92 -7.38
CA VAL A 111 -11.43 -5.71 -6.07
C VAL A 111 -12.00 -6.59 -4.96
N GLY A 112 -12.94 -7.49 -5.26
CA GLY A 112 -13.58 -8.35 -4.28
C GLY A 112 -14.48 -7.62 -3.28
N LEU A 113 -14.95 -6.41 -3.62
CA LEU A 113 -15.83 -5.62 -2.77
C LEU A 113 -17.28 -6.09 -2.90
N THR A 114 -17.85 -6.59 -1.80
CA THR A 114 -19.27 -6.97 -1.75
C THR A 114 -20.15 -5.75 -1.44
N ALA A 115 -21.43 -5.81 -1.83
CA ALA A 115 -22.40 -4.77 -1.49
C ALA A 115 -22.54 -4.56 0.04
N GLN A 116 -22.40 -5.64 0.81
CA GLN A 116 -22.43 -5.59 2.28
C GLN A 116 -21.23 -4.83 2.84
N SER A 117 -20.02 -5.11 2.34
CA SER A 117 -18.79 -4.39 2.73
C SER A 117 -18.82 -2.93 2.30
N LEU A 118 -19.34 -2.63 1.11
CA LEU A 118 -19.53 -1.25 0.64
C LEU A 118 -20.51 -0.48 1.53
N SER A 119 -21.68 -1.06 1.79
CA SER A 119 -22.70 -0.47 2.65
C SER A 119 -22.19 -0.27 4.09
N ARG A 120 -21.41 -1.22 4.61
CA ARG A 120 -20.74 -1.08 5.90
C ARG A 120 -19.74 0.08 5.90
N SER A 121 -18.89 0.17 4.88
CA SER A 121 -17.89 1.25 4.79
C SER A 121 -18.53 2.63 4.71
N LEU A 122 -19.66 2.75 4.02
CA LEU A 122 -20.47 3.98 3.98
C LEU A 122 -21.04 4.34 5.35
N ARG A 123 -21.62 3.36 6.07
CA ARG A 123 -22.15 3.56 7.42
C ARG A 123 -21.07 3.93 8.43
N ASP A 124 -19.89 3.31 8.34
CA ASP A 124 -18.75 3.61 9.23
C ASP A 124 -18.28 5.07 9.07
N GLN A 125 -18.54 5.70 7.91
CA GLN A 125 -18.29 7.11 7.63
C GLN A 125 -19.52 8.01 7.85
N GLY A 126 -20.62 7.48 8.40
CA GLY A 126 -21.84 8.23 8.69
C GLY A 126 -22.72 8.51 7.47
N ILE A 127 -22.50 7.82 6.35
CA ILE A 127 -23.22 8.02 5.09
C ILE A 127 -24.37 7.01 4.98
N SER A 128 -25.60 7.52 4.95
CA SER A 128 -26.82 6.71 4.97
C SER A 128 -27.27 6.25 3.58
N SER A 129 -26.99 7.05 2.55
CA SER A 129 -27.42 6.79 1.17
C SER A 129 -26.25 6.84 0.20
N ILE A 130 -26.22 5.88 -0.73
CA ILE A 130 -25.27 5.88 -1.85
C ILE A 130 -25.50 7.10 -2.76
N GLY A 131 -26.74 7.61 -2.85
CA GLY A 131 -27.07 8.77 -3.68
C GLY A 131 -26.38 10.06 -3.23
N ASP A 132 -25.99 10.17 -1.96
CA ASP A 132 -25.27 11.33 -1.44
C ASP A 132 -23.79 11.31 -1.85
N VAL A 133 -23.28 10.17 -2.32
CA VAL A 133 -21.89 9.96 -2.71
C VAL A 133 -21.64 10.45 -4.12
N GLU A 134 -20.82 11.48 -4.25
CA GLU A 134 -20.32 11.95 -5.56
C GLU A 134 -19.24 11.01 -6.09
N THR A 135 -18.31 10.58 -5.22
CA THR A 135 -17.20 9.73 -5.64
C THR A 135 -16.74 8.83 -4.51
N ALA A 136 -16.47 7.56 -4.78
CA ALA A 136 -15.77 6.69 -3.84
C ALA A 136 -14.64 5.93 -4.53
N VAL A 137 -13.45 5.93 -3.93
CA VAL A 137 -12.24 5.27 -4.42
C VAL A 137 -11.80 4.23 -3.41
N MET A 138 -11.62 2.99 -3.86
CA MET A 138 -10.99 1.94 -3.07
C MET A 138 -9.47 2.17 -3.10
N GLU A 139 -8.87 2.37 -1.94
CA GLU A 139 -7.43 2.58 -1.78
C GLU A 139 -6.66 1.25 -1.76
N THR A 140 -5.34 1.32 -1.93
CA THR A 140 -4.45 0.15 -2.00
C THR A 140 -4.34 -0.64 -0.69
N ASN A 141 -4.72 -0.02 0.43
CA ASN A 141 -4.80 -0.64 1.75
C ASN A 141 -6.19 -1.24 2.04
N GLY A 142 -7.12 -1.20 1.08
CA GLY A 142 -8.49 -1.69 1.24
C GLY A 142 -9.44 -0.72 1.95
N SER A 143 -9.00 0.50 2.28
CA SER A 143 -9.89 1.55 2.78
C SER A 143 -10.66 2.22 1.64
N LEU A 144 -11.85 2.75 1.94
CA LEU A 144 -12.68 3.45 0.96
C LEU A 144 -12.62 4.96 1.23
N THR A 145 -12.07 5.73 0.31
CA THR A 145 -12.07 7.19 0.36
C THR A 145 -13.34 7.70 -0.32
N ILE A 146 -14.17 8.49 0.37
CA ILE A 146 -15.50 8.89 -0.10
C ILE A 146 -15.62 10.41 -0.13
N ARG A 147 -16.22 10.96 -1.19
CA ARG A 147 -16.60 12.36 -1.34
C ARG A 147 -18.10 12.47 -1.57
N LEU A 148 -18.74 13.36 -0.81
CA LEU A 148 -20.18 13.62 -0.85
C LEU A 148 -20.52 14.80 -1.76
N HIS A 149 -21.74 14.80 -2.29
CA HIS A 149 -22.28 15.94 -3.01
C HIS A 149 -22.32 17.19 -2.13
N GLY A 150 -21.76 18.30 -2.64
CA GLY A 150 -21.73 19.58 -1.93
C GLY A 150 -20.50 19.80 -1.04
N ASP A 151 -19.57 18.84 -0.96
CA ASP A 151 -18.27 19.08 -0.36
C ASP A 151 -17.49 20.13 -1.19
N LYS A 152 -17.01 21.19 -0.52
CA LYS A 152 -16.25 22.28 -1.16
C LYS A 152 -14.81 21.87 -1.50
N SER A 153 -14.40 20.66 -1.12
CA SER A 153 -13.06 20.14 -1.39
C SER A 153 -12.88 19.82 -2.88
N ARG A 154 -12.32 20.78 -3.63
CA ARG A 154 -11.94 20.63 -5.06
C ARG A 154 -10.72 19.72 -5.30
N ARG A 155 -10.34 18.88 -4.33
CA ARG A 155 -9.18 17.99 -4.49
C ARG A 155 -9.63 16.74 -5.25
N SER A 156 -8.96 16.47 -6.36
CA SER A 156 -9.13 15.21 -7.09
C SER A 156 -8.71 14.05 -6.18
N LEU A 157 -9.60 13.07 -5.99
CA LEU A 157 -9.31 11.87 -5.20
C LEU A 157 -8.27 10.97 -5.86
N LEU A 158 -8.06 11.14 -7.17
CA LEU A 158 -7.05 10.42 -7.94
C LEU A 158 -6.07 11.41 -8.58
N PRO A 159 -4.77 11.07 -8.65
CA PRO A 159 -3.81 11.88 -9.39
C PRO A 159 -4.16 11.91 -10.88
N LEU A 160 -3.83 13.00 -11.58
CA LEU A 160 -4.03 13.11 -13.04
C LEU A 160 -2.99 12.32 -13.85
N VAL A 161 -1.78 12.22 -13.29
CA VAL A 161 -0.63 11.52 -13.86
C VAL A 161 0.02 10.72 -12.75
N SER A 162 0.28 9.43 -12.99
CA SER A 162 1.03 8.54 -12.11
C SER A 162 2.06 7.78 -12.93
N ASP A 163 3.31 7.74 -12.47
CA ASP A 163 4.42 7.02 -13.14
C ASP A 163 4.58 7.38 -14.64
N GLY A 164 4.37 8.65 -14.99
CA GLY A 164 4.44 9.14 -16.38
C GLY A 164 3.26 8.74 -17.27
N GLN A 165 2.23 8.09 -16.72
CA GLN A 165 1.01 7.71 -17.43
C GLN A 165 -0.19 8.53 -16.93
N PHE A 166 -1.12 8.85 -17.84
CA PHE A 166 -2.38 9.49 -17.46
C PHE A 166 -3.26 8.50 -16.71
N VAL A 167 -3.79 8.91 -15.56
CA VAL A 167 -4.79 8.15 -14.82
C VAL A 167 -6.15 8.59 -15.32
N PHE A 168 -6.79 7.75 -16.14
CA PHE A 168 -8.05 8.08 -16.80
C PHE A 168 -9.14 8.46 -15.79
N ASP A 169 -9.28 7.70 -14.71
CA ASP A 169 -10.26 8.00 -13.66
C ASP A 169 -9.98 9.35 -12.96
N GLY A 170 -8.71 9.72 -12.77
CA GLY A 170 -8.33 11.03 -12.24
C GLY A 170 -8.66 12.19 -13.20
N LEU A 171 -8.48 11.98 -14.51
CA LEU A 171 -8.89 12.94 -15.54
C LEU A 171 -10.40 13.15 -15.56
N VAL A 172 -11.14 12.05 -15.49
CA VAL A 172 -12.61 12.04 -15.43
C VAL A 172 -13.12 12.77 -14.20
N LEU A 173 -12.56 12.49 -13.02
CA LEU A 173 -12.95 13.16 -11.76
C LEU A 173 -12.60 14.66 -11.75
N ALA A 174 -11.56 15.07 -12.45
CA ALA A 174 -11.20 16.48 -12.58
C ALA A 174 -11.98 17.21 -13.68
N GLY A 175 -12.78 16.50 -14.49
CA GLY A 175 -13.44 17.06 -15.67
C GLY A 175 -12.42 17.60 -16.69
N LYS A 176 -11.23 17.01 -16.77
CA LYS A 176 -10.13 17.45 -17.65
C LYS A 176 -9.77 16.36 -18.64
N GLU A 177 -9.41 16.77 -19.85
CA GLU A 177 -8.87 15.86 -20.85
C GLU A 177 -7.35 15.74 -20.77
N ALA A 178 -6.79 14.65 -21.29
CA ALA A 178 -5.35 14.45 -21.38
C ALA A 178 -4.64 15.57 -22.16
N ALA A 179 -5.33 16.20 -23.12
CA ALA A 179 -4.84 17.35 -23.88
C ALA A 179 -4.62 18.58 -22.98
N TRP A 180 -5.52 18.84 -22.03
CA TRP A 180 -5.38 19.93 -21.06
C TRP A 180 -4.16 19.71 -20.15
N VAL A 181 -3.94 18.49 -19.69
CA VAL A 181 -2.79 18.16 -18.83
C VAL A 181 -1.47 18.32 -19.59
N LYS A 182 -1.40 17.89 -20.86
CA LYS A 182 -0.22 18.12 -21.71
C LYS A 182 0.07 19.61 -21.94
N ALA A 183 -0.97 20.44 -22.03
CA ALA A 183 -0.81 21.88 -22.21
C ALA A 183 -0.28 22.59 -20.95
N GLN A 184 -0.55 22.06 -19.75
CA GLN A 184 -0.08 22.60 -18.47
C GLN A 184 1.27 22.03 -18.00
N LEU A 185 1.74 20.93 -18.59
CA LEU A 185 3.06 20.35 -18.31
C LEU A 185 4.20 21.02 -19.11
N LYS A 186 3.93 22.15 -19.76
CA LYS A 186 4.95 22.96 -20.47
C LYS A 186 5.72 23.85 -19.50
#